data_AF-A0A382RYY8-F1
#
_entry.id   AF-A0A382RYY8-F1
#
_cell.length_a   1.000
_cell.length_b   1.000
_cell.length_c   1.000
_cell.angle_alpha   90.00
_cell.angle_beta   90.00
_cell.angle_gamma   90.00
#
_symmetry.space_group_name_H-M   'P 1'
#
loop_
_entity.id
_entity.type
_entity.pdbx_description
1 polymer ?
#
loop_
_entity_poly.entity_id
_entity_poly.type
_entity_poly.pdbx_seq_one_letter_code
_entity_poly.pdbx_strand_id
1 'polypeptide(L)'
;FGKLLRLNDDGTAVSDNPFSDESSYLPEIYSMGHRNQLGLAFHPETGDLWATENGPQGGDEANIIRSGSNYGWPLASYSREYSGVRVTETPWRPEFEDAEVLWWPSIGPSGLTFYTGPHFPAWQGNLIVGSMMEGRMPRTGHIERIVFSRRGEEIRRESLLTELKQRIRDVRQGPDGYLYVLTDEDDAVLLRIEPATAVVDPPGSAIFVRRLTEARVPPLPESEWTAEQQALVGKYVPDGNPGNALRTLMRVPALADRFMPLLTYVSNDSTLSPRHRAILILRTAWLAQNGYLWSSHAGRADHGLAAAELQALAEG
;
A
#
# COMPACT_ATOMS: atom_id res chain seq x y z
N PHE A 1 -19.69 4.03 24.65
CA PHE A 1 -18.96 3.84 23.37
C PHE A 1 -19.98 3.82 22.22
N GLY A 2 -19.53 3.87 20.97
CA GLY A 2 -20.43 3.83 19.81
C GLY A 2 -21.19 5.13 19.55
N LYS A 3 -20.50 6.25 19.72
CA LYS A 3 -20.98 7.61 19.45
C LYS A 3 -19.88 8.37 18.74
N LEU A 4 -20.26 9.15 17.74
CA LEU A 4 -19.40 10.21 17.20
C LEU A 4 -19.80 11.50 17.90
N LEU A 5 -18.80 12.25 18.39
CA LEU A 5 -19.01 13.49 19.11
C LEU A 5 -18.65 14.68 18.24
N ARG A 6 -19.37 15.80 18.40
CA ARG A 6 -19.05 17.09 17.77
C ARG A 6 -18.96 18.16 18.85
N LEU A 7 -17.78 18.76 18.95
CA LEU A 7 -17.39 19.71 19.99
C LEU A 7 -16.87 21.01 19.35
N ASN A 8 -16.96 22.11 20.08
CA ASN A 8 -16.17 23.31 19.83
C ASN A 8 -14.70 23.06 20.21
N ASP A 9 -13.79 23.92 19.76
CA ASP A 9 -12.36 23.82 20.07
C ASP A 9 -12.04 23.95 21.57
N ASP A 10 -12.94 24.54 22.35
CA ASP A 10 -12.85 24.62 23.81
C ASP A 10 -13.38 23.37 24.53
N GLY A 11 -13.85 22.37 23.78
CA GLY A 11 -14.39 21.10 24.29
C GLY A 11 -15.86 21.15 24.68
N THR A 12 -16.55 22.29 24.53
CA THR A 12 -17.99 22.39 24.78
C THR A 12 -18.81 21.77 23.64
N ALA A 13 -20.04 21.34 23.93
CA ALA A 13 -20.96 20.88 22.90
C ALA A 13 -21.31 22.01 21.92
N VAL A 14 -21.37 21.71 20.63
CA VAL A 14 -21.83 22.68 19.63
C VAL A 14 -23.33 22.90 19.79
N SER A 15 -23.78 24.16 19.75
CA SER A 15 -25.15 24.53 20.08
C SER A 15 -26.22 23.96 19.13
N ASP A 16 -25.84 23.65 17.89
CA ASP A 16 -26.73 23.06 16.87
C ASP A 16 -26.57 21.53 16.76
N ASN A 17 -25.97 20.88 17.77
CA ASN A 17 -25.94 19.42 17.81
C ASN A 17 -27.35 18.83 17.89
N PRO A 18 -27.55 17.63 17.30
CA PRO A 18 -28.88 17.06 17.07
C PRO A 18 -29.64 16.71 18.35
N PHE A 19 -28.94 16.49 19.46
CA PHE A 19 -29.54 16.11 20.74
C PHE A 19 -29.33 17.17 21.84
N SER A 20 -29.00 18.40 21.45
CA SER A 20 -28.69 19.50 22.39
C SER A 20 -29.83 19.81 23.37
N ASP A 21 -31.08 19.67 22.92
CA ASP A 21 -32.29 19.92 23.73
C ASP A 21 -32.89 18.64 24.35
N GLU A 22 -32.27 17.47 24.14
CA GLU A 22 -32.80 16.19 24.61
C GLU A 22 -32.12 15.73 25.91
N SER A 23 -32.85 15.79 27.03
CA SER A 23 -32.33 15.43 28.36
C SER A 23 -31.84 13.98 28.49
N SER A 24 -32.23 13.11 27.56
CA SER A 24 -31.84 11.69 27.55
C SER A 24 -30.48 11.44 26.88
N TYR A 25 -29.92 12.45 26.23
CA TYR A 25 -28.65 12.36 25.52
C TYR A 25 -27.64 13.37 26.09
N LEU A 26 -26.37 13.06 25.88
CA LEU A 26 -25.31 14.05 26.08
C LEU A 26 -25.29 15.00 24.88
N PRO A 27 -25.21 16.33 25.07
CA PRO A 27 -25.33 17.32 24.00
C PRO A 27 -24.18 17.25 22.99
N GLU A 28 -23.06 16.61 23.33
CA GLU A 28 -21.90 16.40 22.45
C GLU A 28 -22.15 15.34 21.37
N ILE A 29 -23.19 14.49 21.53
CA ILE A 29 -23.46 13.40 20.60
C ILE A 29 -23.91 13.96 19.25
N TYR A 30 -23.19 13.59 18.19
CA TYR A 30 -23.52 13.93 16.81
C TYR A 30 -24.22 12.77 16.08
N SER A 31 -23.76 11.55 16.29
CA SER A 31 -24.40 10.34 15.76
C SER A 31 -24.12 9.12 16.63
N MET A 32 -24.86 8.04 16.42
CA MET A 32 -24.83 6.86 17.29
C MET A 32 -24.94 5.53 16.54
N GLY A 33 -24.86 4.42 17.26
CA GLY A 33 -24.95 3.09 16.64
C GLY A 33 -23.67 2.67 15.94
N HIS A 34 -22.53 3.18 16.39
CA HIS A 34 -21.21 2.79 15.91
C HIS A 34 -20.62 1.68 16.78
N ARG A 35 -19.74 0.86 16.22
CA ARG A 35 -18.92 -0.11 16.94
C ARG A 35 -17.54 0.45 17.26
N ASN A 36 -16.70 0.67 16.26
CA ASN A 36 -15.27 0.98 16.43
C ASN A 36 -14.71 1.78 15.24
N GLN A 37 -14.93 3.10 15.28
CA GLN A 37 -14.45 4.03 14.26
C GLN A 37 -12.97 4.35 14.45
N LEU A 38 -12.19 4.34 13.36
CA LEU A 38 -10.75 4.63 13.40
C LEU A 38 -10.33 5.77 12.49
N GLY A 39 -10.99 5.96 11.35
CA GLY A 39 -10.66 7.02 10.41
C GLY A 39 -11.83 7.98 10.19
N LEU A 40 -11.50 9.25 9.96
CA LEU A 40 -12.43 10.31 9.57
C LEU A 40 -11.80 11.15 8.45
N ALA A 41 -12.59 11.47 7.42
CA ALA A 41 -12.21 12.44 6.39
C ALA A 41 -13.43 13.16 5.84
N PHE A 42 -13.28 14.44 5.51
CA PHE A 42 -14.30 15.16 4.77
C PHE A 42 -14.13 14.90 3.27
N HIS A 43 -15.23 14.62 2.59
CA HIS A 43 -15.25 14.55 1.13
C HIS A 43 -15.00 15.96 0.56
N PRO A 44 -14.02 16.13 -0.35
CA PRO A 44 -13.52 17.45 -0.73
C PRO A 44 -14.54 18.29 -1.52
N GLU A 45 -15.47 17.66 -2.24
CA GLU A 45 -16.49 18.35 -3.03
C GLU A 45 -17.81 18.56 -2.28
N THR A 46 -18.39 17.52 -1.70
CA THR A 46 -19.68 17.58 -1.00
C THR A 46 -19.59 18.14 0.42
N GLY A 47 -18.41 18.06 1.05
CA GLY A 47 -18.23 18.39 2.47
C GLY A 47 -18.76 17.33 3.43
N ASP A 48 -19.21 16.18 2.94
CA ASP A 48 -19.72 15.10 3.79
C ASP A 48 -18.61 14.52 4.67
N LEU A 49 -18.90 14.27 5.94
CA LEU A 49 -17.99 13.57 6.84
C LEU A 49 -18.08 12.06 6.58
N TRP A 50 -16.98 11.43 6.20
CA TRP A 50 -16.86 9.98 6.07
C TRP A 50 -16.13 9.40 7.28
N ALA A 51 -16.56 8.23 7.73
CA ALA A 51 -15.89 7.46 8.76
C ALA A 51 -15.70 6.01 8.34
N THR A 52 -14.56 5.42 8.67
CA THR A 52 -14.35 3.98 8.63
C THR A 52 -14.57 3.37 10.01
N GLU A 53 -15.18 2.20 10.05
CA GLU A 53 -15.31 1.45 11.28
C GLU A 53 -15.09 -0.06 11.13
N ASN A 54 -14.70 -0.70 12.23
CA ASN A 54 -14.42 -2.13 12.26
C ASN A 54 -15.63 -2.88 12.82
N GLY A 55 -16.07 -3.92 12.11
CA GLY A 55 -16.90 -5.00 12.61
C GLY A 55 -16.08 -6.04 13.42
N PRO A 56 -16.73 -7.04 14.04
CA PRO A 56 -16.03 -8.18 14.63
C PRO A 56 -15.41 -9.12 13.59
N GLN A 57 -16.14 -10.11 13.06
CA GLN A 57 -15.70 -10.94 11.92
C GLN A 57 -16.48 -10.54 10.66
N GLY A 58 -15.83 -9.75 9.81
CA GLY A 58 -16.49 -9.15 8.64
C GLY A 58 -17.44 -8.01 9.02
N GLY A 59 -18.02 -7.35 8.02
CA GLY A 59 -18.93 -6.22 8.22
C GLY A 59 -18.19 -4.99 8.73
N ASP A 60 -16.97 -4.76 8.25
CA ASP A 60 -16.38 -3.43 8.39
C ASP A 60 -17.05 -2.49 7.39
N GLU A 61 -17.11 -1.21 7.73
CA GLU A 61 -17.91 -0.24 6.98
C GLU A 61 -17.16 1.08 6.74
N ALA A 62 -17.49 1.76 5.64
CA ALA A 62 -17.27 3.18 5.50
C ALA A 62 -18.61 3.89 5.27
N ASN A 63 -18.87 4.91 6.07
CA ASN A 63 -20.17 5.52 6.24
C ASN A 63 -20.08 7.04 6.05
N ILE A 64 -21.05 7.62 5.35
CA ILE A 64 -21.30 9.06 5.39
C ILE A 64 -22.03 9.38 6.69
N ILE A 65 -21.39 10.18 7.55
CA ILE A 65 -21.89 10.53 8.88
C ILE A 65 -22.89 11.69 8.82
N ARG A 66 -24.16 11.32 8.96
CA ARG A 66 -25.32 12.20 9.08
C ARG A 66 -25.61 12.61 10.54
N SER A 67 -26.01 13.86 10.73
CA SER A 67 -26.36 14.43 12.05
C SER A 67 -27.61 13.76 12.61
N GLY A 68 -27.55 13.31 13.87
CA GLY A 68 -28.68 12.68 14.58
C GLY A 68 -28.94 11.23 14.19
N SER A 69 -28.25 10.71 13.17
CA SER A 69 -28.48 9.37 12.64
C SER A 69 -27.94 8.25 13.53
N ASN A 70 -28.51 7.06 13.33
CA ASN A 70 -28.15 5.83 14.02
C ASN A 70 -27.69 4.76 13.01
N TYR A 71 -26.47 4.24 13.16
CA TYR A 71 -25.84 3.25 12.27
C TYR A 71 -26.07 1.81 12.73
N GLY A 72 -26.95 1.62 13.72
CA GLY A 72 -27.56 0.33 13.99
C GLY A 72 -26.77 -0.61 14.89
N TRP A 73 -25.46 -0.44 15.11
CA TRP A 73 -24.72 -1.33 16.00
C TRP A 73 -25.26 -1.30 17.45
N PRO A 74 -25.47 -2.47 18.11
CA PRO A 74 -25.33 -3.85 17.61
C PRO A 74 -26.63 -4.48 17.07
N LEU A 75 -27.71 -3.71 16.95
CA LEU A 75 -29.04 -4.19 16.54
C LEU A 75 -29.13 -4.57 15.05
N ALA A 76 -28.32 -3.92 14.21
CA ALA A 76 -28.04 -4.23 12.81
C ALA A 76 -26.52 -4.36 12.63
N SER A 77 -26.09 -5.39 11.91
CA SER A 77 -24.69 -5.66 11.59
C SER A 77 -24.60 -6.82 10.61
N TYR A 78 -23.77 -6.68 9.58
CA TYR A 78 -23.42 -7.79 8.69
C TYR A 78 -22.48 -8.80 9.36
N SER A 79 -21.87 -8.44 10.48
CA SER A 79 -20.80 -9.16 11.18
C SER A 79 -21.23 -10.45 11.88
N ARG A 80 -20.23 -11.31 12.11
CA ARG A 80 -20.29 -12.40 13.09
C ARG A 80 -19.45 -12.05 14.31
N GLU A 81 -19.88 -12.52 15.47
CA GLU A 81 -19.07 -12.55 16.67
C GLU A 81 -17.83 -13.42 16.46
N TYR A 82 -16.80 -13.25 17.30
CA TYR A 82 -15.56 -14.01 17.14
C TYR A 82 -15.72 -15.53 17.35
N SER A 83 -16.81 -15.96 18.01
CA SER A 83 -17.23 -17.35 18.13
C SER A 83 -17.85 -17.92 16.83
N GLY A 84 -18.17 -17.07 15.86
CA GLY A 84 -18.75 -17.43 14.56
C GLY A 84 -20.28 -17.28 14.49
N VAL A 85 -20.96 -17.01 15.60
CA VAL A 85 -22.42 -16.72 15.62
C VAL A 85 -22.67 -15.34 15.01
N ARG A 86 -23.80 -15.13 14.34
CA ARG A 86 -24.18 -13.79 13.84
C ARG A 86 -24.35 -12.83 15.01
N VAL A 87 -23.95 -11.57 14.84
CA VAL A 87 -24.22 -10.52 15.85
C VAL A 87 -25.74 -10.31 15.99
N THR A 88 -26.44 -10.31 14.86
CA THR A 88 -27.90 -10.15 14.77
C THR A 88 -28.44 -11.02 13.64
N GLU A 89 -29.68 -11.50 13.77
CA GLU A 89 -30.34 -12.23 12.68
C GLU A 89 -30.80 -11.32 11.53
N THR A 90 -30.85 -10.01 11.78
CA THR A 90 -31.32 -9.01 10.82
C THR A 90 -30.22 -7.99 10.58
N PRO A 91 -29.42 -8.13 9.51
CA PRO A 91 -28.20 -7.35 9.30
C PRO A 91 -28.46 -5.89 8.91
N TRP A 92 -29.66 -5.55 8.42
CA TRP A 92 -30.08 -4.21 8.05
C TRP A 92 -31.49 -3.93 8.59
N ARG A 93 -31.81 -2.68 8.93
CA ARG A 93 -33.17 -2.27 9.32
C ARG A 93 -33.48 -0.86 8.81
N PRO A 94 -34.71 -0.57 8.38
CA PRO A 94 -35.06 0.70 7.75
C PRO A 94 -34.91 1.92 8.67
N GLU A 95 -34.87 1.74 9.99
CA GLU A 95 -34.64 2.81 10.96
C GLU A 95 -33.16 3.21 11.13
N PHE A 96 -32.22 2.47 10.53
CA PHE A 96 -30.79 2.72 10.61
C PHE A 96 -30.22 3.13 9.26
N GLU A 97 -29.11 3.86 9.30
CA GLU A 97 -28.36 4.20 8.09
C GLU A 97 -27.65 2.96 7.54
N ASP A 98 -27.68 2.80 6.22
CA ASP A 98 -26.92 1.78 5.51
C ASP A 98 -25.48 2.24 5.25
N ALA A 99 -24.57 1.27 5.09
CA ALA A 99 -23.18 1.54 4.77
C ALA A 99 -22.94 1.85 3.30
N GLU A 100 -22.09 2.84 3.03
CA GLU A 100 -21.71 3.21 1.65
C GLU A 100 -20.69 2.23 1.07
N VAL A 101 -19.82 1.68 1.94
CA VAL A 101 -18.89 0.61 1.61
C VAL A 101 -18.95 -0.44 2.70
N LEU A 102 -19.03 -1.71 2.30
CA LEU A 102 -18.98 -2.86 3.19
C LEU A 102 -17.78 -3.76 2.82
N TRP A 103 -17.09 -4.27 3.84
CA TRP A 103 -16.05 -5.29 3.67
C TRP A 103 -16.42 -6.63 4.32
N TRP A 104 -16.40 -7.67 3.49
CA TRP A 104 -16.54 -9.06 3.89
C TRP A 104 -15.62 -9.94 3.02
N PRO A 105 -14.51 -10.49 3.56
CA PRO A 105 -14.08 -10.47 4.97
C PRO A 105 -13.67 -9.08 5.49
N SER A 106 -13.54 -8.95 6.81
CA SER A 106 -13.07 -7.72 7.48
C SER A 106 -11.64 -7.41 7.06
N ILE A 107 -11.37 -6.16 6.70
CA ILE A 107 -10.03 -5.64 6.36
C ILE A 107 -9.39 -4.87 7.52
N GLY A 108 -10.12 -4.70 8.63
CA GLY A 108 -9.72 -3.86 9.75
C GLY A 108 -9.36 -2.45 9.26
N PRO A 109 -10.32 -1.70 8.69
CA PRO A 109 -10.01 -0.41 8.10
C PRO A 109 -9.49 0.55 9.17
N SER A 110 -8.55 1.39 8.79
CA SER A 110 -7.87 2.33 9.66
C SER A 110 -8.08 3.76 9.15
N GLY A 111 -7.02 4.54 8.94
CA GLY A 111 -7.13 5.87 8.34
C GLY A 111 -7.75 5.86 6.95
N LEU A 112 -8.42 6.96 6.60
CA LEU A 112 -8.95 7.19 5.25
C LEU A 112 -8.66 8.61 4.76
N THR A 113 -8.62 8.77 3.44
CA THR A 113 -8.54 10.07 2.78
C THR A 113 -9.16 10.01 1.39
N PHE A 114 -9.66 11.13 0.89
CA PHE A 114 -9.93 11.30 -0.54
C PHE A 114 -8.70 11.86 -1.23
N TYR A 115 -8.39 11.37 -2.43
CA TYR A 115 -7.25 11.86 -3.19
C TYR A 115 -7.63 12.98 -4.15
N THR A 116 -6.92 14.11 -4.05
CA THR A 116 -7.10 15.33 -4.86
C THR A 116 -5.79 15.85 -5.46
N GLY A 117 -4.67 15.15 -5.22
CA GLY A 117 -3.33 15.61 -5.63
C GLY A 117 -3.02 15.47 -7.12
N PRO A 118 -2.09 16.27 -7.68
CA PRO A 118 -1.81 16.26 -9.12
C PRO A 118 -1.00 15.04 -9.59
N HIS A 119 -0.37 14.30 -8.68
CA HIS A 119 0.59 13.25 -9.02
C HIS A 119 -0.06 11.96 -9.53
N PHE A 120 -1.31 11.68 -9.15
CA PHE A 120 -2.08 10.53 -9.64
C PHE A 120 -3.40 11.00 -10.28
N PRO A 121 -3.40 11.49 -11.54
CA PRO A 121 -4.61 12.04 -12.18
C PRO A 121 -5.79 11.05 -12.22
N ALA A 122 -5.52 9.76 -12.41
CA ALA A 122 -6.55 8.71 -12.42
C ALA A 122 -7.14 8.41 -11.03
N TRP A 123 -6.56 8.97 -9.96
CA TRP A 123 -6.98 8.74 -8.58
C TRP A 123 -7.87 9.86 -8.01
N GLN A 124 -8.08 10.93 -8.77
CA GLN A 124 -8.87 12.08 -8.37
C GLN A 124 -10.28 11.69 -7.90
N GLY A 125 -10.64 12.12 -6.69
CA GLY A 125 -11.93 11.85 -6.06
C GLY A 125 -12.09 10.43 -5.48
N ASN A 126 -11.09 9.56 -5.63
CA ASN A 126 -11.18 8.22 -5.07
C ASN A 126 -10.96 8.24 -3.55
N LEU A 127 -11.66 7.33 -2.87
CA LEU A 127 -11.45 7.05 -1.47
C LEU A 127 -10.27 6.09 -1.33
N ILE A 128 -9.34 6.43 -0.45
CA ILE A 128 -8.18 5.63 -0.08
C ILE A 128 -8.33 5.24 1.39
N VAL A 129 -8.30 3.94 1.68
CA VAL A 129 -8.48 3.40 3.03
C VAL A 129 -7.30 2.52 3.39
N GLY A 130 -6.72 2.73 4.57
CA GLY A 130 -5.74 1.80 5.13
C GLY A 130 -6.41 0.53 5.63
N SER A 131 -5.81 -0.63 5.36
CA SER A 131 -6.21 -1.94 5.91
C SER A 131 -5.13 -2.47 6.86
N MET A 132 -5.55 -2.85 8.05
CA MET A 132 -4.65 -3.51 9.01
C MET A 132 -4.47 -5.00 8.69
N MET A 133 -5.53 -5.70 8.30
CA MET A 133 -5.49 -7.15 8.00
C MET A 133 -6.77 -7.61 7.32
N GLU A 134 -6.69 -8.57 6.42
CA GLU A 134 -7.85 -9.21 5.79
C GLU A 134 -8.23 -10.52 6.50
N GLY A 135 -9.51 -10.70 6.85
CA GLY A 135 -10.03 -11.93 7.44
C GLY A 135 -9.38 -12.34 8.76
N ARG A 136 -8.79 -11.39 9.50
CA ARG A 136 -7.91 -11.61 10.67
C ARG A 136 -6.65 -12.42 10.37
N MET A 137 -6.24 -12.49 9.11
CA MET A 137 -4.99 -13.13 8.71
C MET A 137 -3.84 -12.15 8.94
N PRO A 138 -2.84 -12.47 9.78
CA PRO A 138 -1.68 -11.60 9.95
C PRO A 138 -0.97 -11.35 8.61
N ARG A 139 -0.29 -10.21 8.50
CA ARG A 139 0.56 -9.86 7.34
C ARG A 139 -0.20 -9.75 6.01
N THR A 140 -1.45 -9.34 6.07
CA THR A 140 -2.30 -9.08 4.90
C THR A 140 -2.77 -7.62 4.81
N GLY A 141 -2.22 -6.73 5.65
CA GLY A 141 -2.49 -5.31 5.55
C GLY A 141 -2.07 -4.74 4.18
N HIS A 142 -2.83 -3.75 3.74
CA HIS A 142 -2.75 -3.16 2.41
C HIS A 142 -3.48 -1.81 2.39
N ILE A 143 -3.58 -1.18 1.23
CA ILE A 143 -4.44 0.00 1.00
C ILE A 143 -5.56 -0.40 0.05
N GLU A 144 -6.78 0.00 0.35
CA GLU A 144 -7.92 -0.10 -0.56
C GLU A 144 -8.15 1.23 -1.26
N ARG A 145 -8.14 1.21 -2.61
CA ARG A 145 -8.54 2.34 -3.44
C ARG A 145 -9.92 2.06 -4.03
N ILE A 146 -10.90 2.86 -3.63
CA ILE A 146 -12.29 2.73 -4.03
C ILE A 146 -12.64 3.86 -5.00
N VAL A 147 -13.24 3.47 -6.12
CA VAL A 147 -13.72 4.37 -7.17
C VAL A 147 -15.23 4.41 -7.12
N PHE A 148 -15.77 5.62 -7.05
CA PHE A 148 -17.20 5.86 -7.08
C PHE A 148 -17.67 6.34 -8.46
N SER A 149 -18.92 6.03 -8.81
CA SER A 149 -19.62 6.65 -9.92
C SER A 149 -20.00 8.09 -9.58
N ARG A 150 -20.49 8.85 -10.57
CA ARG A 150 -21.05 10.19 -10.33
C ARG A 150 -22.27 10.20 -9.42
N ARG A 151 -22.87 9.04 -9.14
CA ARG A 151 -24.00 8.87 -8.23
C ARG A 151 -23.57 8.47 -6.81
N GLY A 152 -22.26 8.37 -6.55
CA GLY A 152 -21.73 7.94 -5.26
C GLY A 152 -21.68 6.42 -5.08
N GLU A 153 -21.98 5.63 -6.10
CA GLU A 153 -21.99 4.16 -6.03
C GLU A 153 -20.59 3.59 -6.25
N GLU A 154 -20.14 2.62 -5.45
CA GLU A 154 -18.87 1.92 -5.69
C GLU A 154 -18.92 1.19 -7.05
N ILE A 155 -17.94 1.49 -7.92
CA ILE A 155 -17.82 0.85 -9.25
C ILE A 155 -16.56 0.02 -9.42
N ARG A 156 -15.53 0.29 -8.60
CA ARG A 156 -14.26 -0.46 -8.65
C ARG A 156 -13.49 -0.32 -7.35
N ARG A 157 -12.80 -1.41 -7.01
CA ARG A 157 -11.91 -1.52 -5.86
C ARG A 157 -10.56 -2.10 -6.28
N GLU A 158 -9.48 -1.62 -5.69
CA GLU A 158 -8.12 -2.10 -5.94
C GLU A 158 -7.31 -2.10 -4.65
N SER A 159 -6.74 -3.26 -4.31
CA SER A 159 -5.81 -3.40 -3.20
C SER A 159 -4.38 -3.07 -3.64
N LEU A 160 -3.70 -2.21 -2.89
CA LEU A 160 -2.34 -1.74 -3.13
C LEU A 160 -1.42 -2.10 -1.96
N LEU A 161 -0.12 -2.23 -2.21
CA LEU A 161 0.91 -2.53 -1.19
C LEU A 161 0.72 -3.89 -0.48
N THR A 162 0.02 -4.84 -1.10
CA THR A 162 -0.22 -6.16 -0.50
C THR A 162 1.08 -6.95 -0.26
N GLU A 163 2.14 -6.62 -0.99
CA GLU A 163 3.48 -7.19 -0.90
C GLU A 163 4.26 -6.68 0.32
N LEU A 164 3.83 -5.55 0.91
CA LEU A 164 4.47 -5.00 2.10
C LEU A 164 4.30 -5.93 3.31
N LYS A 165 3.20 -6.69 3.35
CA LYS A 165 2.91 -7.66 4.42
C LYS A 165 2.92 -7.03 5.82
N GLN A 166 2.60 -5.74 5.91
CA GLN A 166 2.51 -4.95 7.14
C GLN A 166 1.11 -4.37 7.30
N ARG A 167 0.72 -4.13 8.55
CA ARG A 167 -0.54 -3.46 8.90
C ARG A 167 -0.46 -1.99 8.53
N ILE A 168 -1.46 -1.45 7.83
CA ILE A 168 -1.53 -0.01 7.53
C ILE A 168 -2.34 0.70 8.63
N ARG A 169 -1.72 1.67 9.30
CA ARG A 169 -2.32 2.46 10.39
C ARG A 169 -3.06 3.69 9.89
N ASP A 170 -2.45 4.46 9.01
CA ASP A 170 -3.02 5.71 8.51
C ASP A 170 -2.57 5.95 7.07
N VAL A 171 -3.41 6.67 6.33
CA VAL A 171 -3.13 7.13 4.97
C VAL A 171 -3.61 8.57 4.83
N ARG A 172 -2.71 9.46 4.39
CA ARG A 172 -2.98 10.89 4.26
C ARG A 172 -2.42 11.42 2.96
N GLN A 173 -3.14 12.38 2.36
CA GLN A 173 -2.55 13.20 1.32
C GLN A 173 -1.72 14.33 1.95
N GLY A 174 -0.46 14.44 1.54
CA GLY A 174 0.41 15.56 1.93
C GLY A 174 0.07 16.85 1.18
N PRO A 175 0.53 18.01 1.66
CA PRO A 175 0.35 19.29 0.96
C PRO A 175 1.08 19.36 -0.39
N ASP A 176 2.04 18.48 -0.61
CA ASP A 176 2.74 18.27 -1.89
C ASP A 176 1.95 17.38 -2.87
N GLY A 177 0.81 16.84 -2.45
CA GLY A 177 -0.08 16.04 -3.31
C GLY A 177 0.31 14.57 -3.46
N TYR A 178 1.29 14.08 -2.69
CA TYR A 178 1.58 12.64 -2.58
C TYR A 178 0.75 11.99 -1.49
N LEU A 179 0.64 10.66 -1.53
CA LEU A 179 0.08 9.88 -0.43
C LEU A 179 1.18 9.45 0.52
N TYR A 180 0.94 9.63 1.79
CA TYR A 180 1.76 9.20 2.91
C TYR A 180 1.05 8.09 3.67
N VAL A 181 1.78 7.05 4.01
CA VAL A 181 1.23 5.83 4.61
C VAL A 181 2.05 5.48 5.84
N LEU A 182 1.40 5.26 6.98
CA LEU A 182 2.02 4.80 8.21
C LEU A 182 1.69 3.33 8.44
N THR A 183 2.69 2.56 8.86
CA THR A 183 2.51 1.15 9.24
C THR A 183 2.39 0.97 10.76
N ASP A 184 1.73 -0.10 11.19
CA ASP A 184 1.44 -0.44 12.59
C ASP A 184 2.25 -1.67 13.01
N GLU A 185 3.56 -1.52 13.13
CA GLU A 185 4.52 -2.58 13.47
C GLU A 185 5.53 -2.08 14.52
N ASP A 186 6.29 -2.98 15.15
CA ASP A 186 7.35 -2.58 16.09
C ASP A 186 8.44 -1.73 15.39
N ASP A 187 8.70 -2.01 14.12
CA ASP A 187 9.57 -1.26 13.21
C ASP A 187 8.75 -0.44 12.20
N ALA A 188 7.72 0.26 12.68
CA ALA A 188 6.83 1.10 11.87
C ALA A 188 7.60 2.06 10.95
N VAL A 189 7.08 2.21 9.73
CA VAL A 189 7.65 3.08 8.70
C VAL A 189 6.64 4.10 8.20
N LEU A 190 7.13 5.27 7.82
CA LEU A 190 6.41 6.25 7.03
C LEU A 190 6.82 6.09 5.56
N LEU A 191 5.88 5.70 4.72
CA LEU A 191 6.06 5.57 3.27
C LEU A 191 5.47 6.79 2.56
N ARG A 192 6.12 7.21 1.48
CA ARG A 192 5.56 8.13 0.50
C ARG A 192 5.35 7.37 -0.80
N ILE A 193 4.12 7.37 -1.31
CA ILE A 193 3.76 6.76 -2.59
C ILE A 193 4.02 7.79 -3.70
N GLU A 194 4.82 7.43 -4.68
CA GLU A 194 5.13 8.24 -5.86
C GLU A 194 4.80 7.47 -7.14
N PRO A 195 4.46 8.16 -8.25
CA PRO A 195 4.33 7.51 -9.55
C PRO A 195 5.63 6.79 -9.91
N ALA A 196 5.53 5.49 -10.21
CA ALA A 196 6.64 4.78 -10.81
C ALA A 196 6.76 5.19 -12.29
N THR A 197 7.96 5.56 -12.72
CA THR A 197 8.25 5.65 -14.15
C THR A 197 8.32 4.21 -14.70
N ALA A 198 7.20 3.70 -15.20
CA ALA A 198 7.21 2.47 -15.97
C ALA A 198 7.94 2.75 -17.29
N VAL A 199 8.99 1.99 -17.57
CA VAL A 199 9.59 1.88 -18.90
C VAL A 199 8.65 1.06 -19.77
N VAL A 200 7.66 1.75 -20.35
CA VAL A 200 6.69 1.14 -21.28
C VAL A 200 7.23 1.08 -22.72
N ASP A 201 8.33 1.76 -23.01
CA ASP A 201 8.90 1.82 -24.35
C ASP A 201 9.73 0.57 -24.67
N PRO A 202 9.65 0.04 -25.91
CA PRO A 202 10.45 -1.08 -26.35
C PRO A 202 11.96 -0.81 -26.16
N PRO A 203 12.76 -1.82 -25.84
CA PRO A 203 14.19 -1.65 -25.67
C PRO A 203 14.88 -1.17 -26.95
N GLY A 204 15.77 -0.19 -26.84
CA GLY A 204 16.45 0.43 -27.98
C GLY A 204 15.75 1.68 -28.52
N SER A 205 14.54 2.00 -28.06
CA SER A 205 14.06 3.38 -28.05
C SER A 205 15.01 4.21 -27.16
N ALA A 206 15.20 5.48 -27.48
CA ALA A 206 16.12 6.37 -26.78
C ALA A 206 15.63 6.68 -25.36
N ILE A 207 15.66 5.69 -24.45
CA ILE A 207 15.39 5.88 -23.05
C ILE A 207 16.59 6.63 -22.49
N PHE A 208 16.50 7.95 -22.44
CA PHE A 208 17.24 8.74 -21.48
C PHE A 208 16.69 8.39 -20.10
N VAL A 209 17.14 7.26 -19.53
CA VAL A 209 17.04 7.09 -18.08
C VAL A 209 17.84 8.26 -17.53
N ARG A 210 17.18 9.23 -16.91
CA ARG A 210 17.86 10.34 -16.24
C ARG A 210 18.75 9.71 -15.18
N ARG A 211 20.02 9.53 -15.54
CA ARG A 211 21.00 8.94 -14.65
C ARG A 211 21.05 9.83 -13.43
N LEU A 212 20.77 9.27 -12.26
CA LEU A 212 20.93 10.02 -11.02
C LEU A 212 22.36 10.57 -11.00
N THR A 213 22.50 11.87 -10.81
CA THR A 213 23.81 12.53 -10.69
C THR A 213 24.50 12.15 -9.38
N GLU A 214 23.72 11.72 -8.39
CA GLU A 214 24.19 11.27 -7.08
C GLU A 214 23.56 9.91 -6.73
N ALA A 215 24.38 9.01 -6.19
CA ALA A 215 23.90 7.71 -5.73
C ALA A 215 23.10 7.87 -4.43
N ARG A 216 21.86 7.35 -4.39
CA ARG A 216 21.04 7.32 -3.16
C ARG A 216 21.75 6.59 -2.02
N VAL A 217 22.47 5.52 -2.35
CA VAL A 217 23.39 4.82 -1.47
C VAL A 217 24.70 4.64 -2.24
N PRO A 218 25.80 5.29 -1.85
CA PRO A 218 27.06 5.17 -2.57
C PRO A 218 27.72 3.80 -2.32
N PRO A 219 28.47 3.23 -3.29
CA PRO A 219 29.30 2.05 -3.05
C PRO A 219 30.23 2.27 -1.85
N LEU A 220 30.41 1.25 -1.01
CA LEU A 220 31.34 1.32 0.13
C LEU A 220 32.80 1.31 -0.39
N PRO A 221 33.61 2.35 -0.10
CA PRO A 221 34.99 2.40 -0.55
C PRO A 221 35.84 1.36 0.19
N GLU A 222 36.86 0.83 -0.48
CA GLU A 222 37.74 -0.22 0.05
C GLU A 222 38.42 0.14 1.37
N SER A 223 38.72 1.42 1.57
CA SER A 223 39.30 1.95 2.81
C SER A 223 38.39 1.80 4.03
N GLU A 224 37.08 1.62 3.83
CA GLU A 224 36.08 1.47 4.90
C GLU A 224 35.71 0.01 5.17
N TRP A 225 36.31 -0.96 4.48
CA TRP A 225 35.92 -2.35 4.60
C TRP A 225 36.37 -2.98 5.92
N THR A 226 35.43 -3.58 6.63
CA THR A 226 35.70 -4.43 7.79
C THR A 226 36.22 -5.81 7.35
N ALA A 227 36.79 -6.58 8.30
CA ALA A 227 37.22 -7.95 8.03
C ALA A 227 36.07 -8.86 7.54
N GLU A 228 34.85 -8.64 8.04
CA GLU A 228 33.65 -9.35 7.59
C GLU A 228 33.34 -9.05 6.12
N GLN A 229 33.36 -7.77 5.73
CA GLN A 229 33.10 -7.33 4.35
C GLN A 229 34.18 -7.84 3.39
N GLN A 230 35.45 -7.83 3.80
CA GLN A 230 36.55 -8.41 3.02
C GLN A 230 36.36 -9.91 2.80
N ALA A 231 35.95 -10.65 3.83
CA ALA A 231 35.64 -12.08 3.71
C ALA A 231 34.46 -12.33 2.75
N LEU A 232 33.45 -11.47 2.79
CA LEU A 232 32.29 -11.51 1.90
C LEU A 232 32.70 -11.30 0.43
N VAL A 233 33.58 -10.33 0.15
CA VAL A 233 34.13 -10.12 -1.20
C VAL A 233 34.90 -11.36 -1.65
N GLY A 234 35.81 -11.87 -0.81
CA GLY A 234 36.59 -13.07 -1.14
C GLY A 234 35.72 -14.29 -1.41
N LYS A 235 34.58 -14.42 -0.72
CA LYS A 235 33.62 -15.51 -0.89
C LYS A 235 32.90 -15.47 -2.25
N TYR A 236 32.47 -14.29 -2.70
CA TYR A 236 31.60 -14.18 -3.89
C TYR A 236 32.30 -13.67 -5.14
N VAL A 237 33.46 -13.02 -5.00
CA VAL A 237 34.25 -12.48 -6.11
C VAL A 237 35.73 -12.82 -5.88
N PRO A 238 36.09 -14.12 -5.84
CA PRO A 238 37.46 -14.55 -5.53
C PRO A 238 38.50 -14.05 -6.55
N ASP A 239 38.08 -13.74 -7.78
CA ASP A 239 38.96 -13.38 -8.89
C ASP A 239 39.06 -11.85 -9.18
N GLY A 240 38.49 -10.97 -8.34
CA GLY A 240 38.74 -9.53 -8.50
C GLY A 240 37.65 -8.56 -8.05
N ASN A 241 37.37 -7.57 -8.92
CA ASN A 241 36.65 -6.34 -8.58
C ASN A 241 35.15 -6.63 -8.26
N PRO A 242 34.68 -6.36 -7.03
CA PRO A 242 33.29 -6.62 -6.64
C PRO A 242 32.26 -5.74 -7.36
N GLY A 243 32.72 -4.69 -8.06
CA GLY A 243 31.84 -3.74 -8.74
C GLY A 243 30.99 -2.93 -7.76
N ASN A 244 30.19 -2.01 -8.30
CA ASN A 244 29.43 -1.08 -7.45
C ASN A 244 28.24 -1.73 -6.73
N ALA A 245 27.64 -2.78 -7.30
CA ALA A 245 26.48 -3.44 -6.70
C ALA A 245 26.82 -4.14 -5.39
N LEU A 246 27.83 -5.03 -5.39
CA LEU A 246 28.28 -5.69 -4.16
C LEU A 246 28.86 -4.69 -3.16
N ARG A 247 29.65 -3.70 -3.63
CA ARG A 247 30.12 -2.60 -2.77
C ARG A 247 28.99 -1.82 -2.10
N THR A 248 27.86 -1.66 -2.74
CA THR A 248 26.69 -1.00 -2.14
C THR A 248 26.01 -1.93 -1.13
N LEU A 249 25.80 -3.21 -1.48
CA LEU A 249 25.19 -4.21 -0.58
C LEU A 249 26.01 -4.46 0.68
N MET A 250 27.34 -4.33 0.62
CA MET A 250 28.23 -4.50 1.78
C MET A 250 27.98 -3.50 2.90
N ARG A 251 27.27 -2.39 2.66
CA ARG A 251 26.80 -1.51 3.74
C ARG A 251 25.85 -2.24 4.70
N VAL A 252 25.24 -3.34 4.26
CA VAL A 252 24.44 -4.26 5.07
C VAL A 252 24.92 -5.70 4.79
N PRO A 253 26.02 -6.17 5.42
CA PRO A 253 26.65 -7.45 5.10
C PRO A 253 25.70 -8.66 5.11
N ALA A 254 24.77 -8.70 6.08
CA ALA A 254 23.75 -9.74 6.17
C ALA A 254 22.82 -9.78 4.95
N LEU A 255 22.54 -8.62 4.33
CA LEU A 255 21.76 -8.56 3.09
C LEU A 255 22.57 -9.09 1.91
N ALA A 256 23.86 -8.72 1.82
CA ALA A 256 24.75 -9.23 0.79
C ALA A 256 24.86 -10.76 0.86
N ASP A 257 25.05 -11.33 2.04
CA ASP A 257 25.20 -12.79 2.22
C ASP A 257 23.91 -13.57 1.90
N ARG A 258 22.73 -12.95 2.06
CA ARG A 258 21.44 -13.54 1.65
C ARG A 258 21.16 -13.39 0.15
N PHE A 259 21.54 -12.27 -0.45
CA PHE A 259 21.21 -11.96 -1.84
C PHE A 259 22.19 -12.60 -2.83
N MET A 260 23.49 -12.57 -2.53
CA MET A 260 24.53 -13.03 -3.45
C MET A 260 24.41 -14.51 -3.85
N PRO A 261 24.05 -15.47 -2.99
CA PRO A 261 23.85 -16.86 -3.40
C PRO A 261 22.81 -17.01 -4.50
N LEU A 262 21.67 -16.32 -4.38
CA LEU A 262 20.61 -16.34 -5.40
C LEU A 262 21.10 -15.71 -6.71
N LEU A 263 21.77 -14.55 -6.61
CA LEU A 263 22.31 -13.87 -7.78
C LEU A 263 23.32 -14.73 -8.53
N THR A 264 24.28 -15.33 -7.82
CA THR A 264 25.29 -16.22 -8.40
C THR A 264 24.66 -17.46 -8.99
N TYR A 265 23.66 -18.06 -8.31
CA TYR A 265 22.91 -19.18 -8.87
C TYR A 265 22.24 -18.79 -10.20
N VAL A 266 21.44 -17.73 -10.23
CA VAL A 266 20.73 -17.29 -11.44
C VAL A 266 21.70 -16.91 -12.57
N SER A 267 22.81 -16.26 -12.24
CA SER A 267 23.74 -15.74 -13.23
C SER A 267 24.70 -16.80 -13.75
N ASN A 268 25.20 -17.68 -12.89
CA ASN A 268 26.37 -18.53 -13.14
C ASN A 268 26.13 -20.03 -12.87
N ASP A 269 25.50 -20.39 -11.76
CA ASP A 269 25.50 -21.78 -11.27
C ASP A 269 24.18 -22.55 -11.50
N SER A 270 23.19 -21.92 -12.13
CA SER A 270 21.92 -22.58 -12.43
C SER A 270 22.10 -23.70 -13.47
N THR A 271 21.20 -24.68 -13.46
CA THR A 271 21.12 -25.73 -14.49
C THR A 271 20.63 -25.21 -15.84
N LEU A 272 20.24 -23.94 -15.94
CA LEU A 272 19.80 -23.31 -17.19
C LEU A 272 20.99 -23.06 -18.11
N SER A 273 20.78 -23.30 -19.42
CA SER A 273 21.76 -22.93 -20.43
C SER A 273 22.02 -21.41 -20.42
N PRO A 274 23.18 -20.92 -20.91
CA PRO A 274 23.45 -19.49 -21.04
C PRO A 274 22.32 -18.71 -21.72
N ARG A 275 21.72 -19.31 -22.76
CA ARG A 275 20.58 -18.75 -23.48
C ARG A 275 19.31 -18.64 -22.63
N HIS A 276 18.92 -19.71 -21.91
CA HIS A 276 17.74 -19.67 -21.04
C HIS A 276 17.92 -18.72 -19.85
N ARG A 277 19.13 -18.62 -19.29
CA ARG A 277 19.43 -17.61 -18.27
C ARG A 277 19.24 -16.19 -18.79
N ALA A 278 19.76 -15.89 -19.98
CA ALA A 278 19.59 -14.57 -20.58
C ALA A 278 18.12 -14.23 -20.79
N ILE A 279 17.32 -15.18 -21.29
CA ILE A 279 15.85 -15.01 -21.42
C ILE A 279 15.22 -14.69 -20.07
N LEU A 280 15.53 -15.46 -19.02
CA LEU A 280 14.97 -15.26 -17.68
C LEU A 280 15.36 -13.89 -17.11
N ILE A 281 16.64 -13.52 -17.22
CA ILE A 281 17.17 -12.23 -16.73
C ILE A 281 16.52 -11.07 -17.48
N LEU A 282 16.44 -11.13 -18.81
CA LEU A 282 15.84 -10.09 -19.63
C LEU A 282 14.35 -9.96 -19.38
N ARG A 283 13.61 -11.07 -19.27
CA ARG A 283 12.18 -11.02 -18.95
C ARG A 283 11.93 -10.49 -17.54
N THR A 284 12.75 -10.88 -16.58
CA THR A 284 12.69 -10.33 -15.22
C THR A 284 13.01 -8.84 -15.23
N ALA A 285 14.04 -8.40 -15.96
CA ALA A 285 14.39 -7.00 -16.12
C ALA A 285 13.24 -6.20 -16.74
N TRP A 286 12.56 -6.75 -17.74
CA TRP A 286 11.40 -6.12 -18.35
C TRP A 286 10.21 -6.03 -17.38
N LEU A 287 9.81 -7.16 -16.77
CA LEU A 287 8.68 -7.19 -15.83
C LEU A 287 8.91 -6.32 -14.60
N ALA A 288 10.16 -6.24 -14.12
CA ALA A 288 10.57 -5.38 -13.01
C ALA A 288 10.95 -3.96 -13.45
N GLN A 289 10.79 -3.63 -14.74
CA GLN A 289 11.05 -2.30 -15.31
C GLN A 289 12.49 -1.78 -15.02
N ASN A 290 13.45 -2.70 -15.02
CA ASN A 290 14.86 -2.45 -14.72
C ASN A 290 15.69 -2.25 -16.01
N GLY A 291 15.69 -1.01 -16.52
CA GLY A 291 16.41 -0.66 -17.75
C GLY A 291 17.93 -0.87 -17.68
N TYR A 292 18.54 -0.79 -16.48
CA TYR A 292 19.96 -1.10 -16.29
C TYR A 292 20.25 -2.59 -16.53
N LEU A 293 19.47 -3.46 -15.90
CA LEU A 293 19.66 -4.90 -16.04
C LEU A 293 19.39 -5.35 -17.48
N TRP A 294 18.37 -4.78 -18.13
CA TRP A 294 18.10 -5.01 -19.54
C TRP A 294 19.28 -4.61 -20.41
N SER A 295 19.71 -3.35 -20.36
CA SER A 295 20.78 -2.82 -21.22
C SER A 295 22.12 -3.55 -21.03
N SER A 296 22.45 -3.93 -19.79
CA SER A 296 23.69 -4.64 -19.47
C SER A 296 23.74 -6.11 -19.92
N HIS A 297 22.58 -6.72 -20.20
CA HIS A 297 22.47 -8.12 -20.60
C HIS A 297 22.09 -8.28 -22.07
N ALA A 298 21.19 -7.45 -22.61
CA ALA A 298 20.72 -7.55 -23.99
C ALA A 298 21.83 -7.33 -25.03
N GLY A 299 22.86 -6.54 -24.67
CA GLY A 299 24.00 -6.27 -25.53
C GLY A 299 25.11 -7.34 -25.51
N ARG A 300 24.94 -8.44 -24.75
CA ARG A 300 25.98 -9.47 -24.67
C ARG A 300 25.85 -10.46 -25.83
N ALA A 301 26.99 -10.95 -26.31
CA ALA A 301 27.03 -11.93 -27.40
C ALA A 301 27.04 -13.39 -26.89
N ASP A 302 27.33 -13.60 -25.61
CA ASP A 302 27.60 -14.91 -25.00
C ASP A 302 26.37 -15.82 -24.87
N HIS A 303 25.16 -15.25 -24.91
CA HIS A 303 23.90 -15.99 -24.82
C HIS A 303 23.27 -16.35 -26.16
N GLY A 304 23.78 -15.82 -27.28
CA GLY A 304 23.31 -16.15 -28.63
C GLY A 304 21.83 -15.85 -28.90
N LEU A 305 21.30 -14.72 -28.38
CA LEU A 305 19.95 -14.24 -28.70
C LEU A 305 20.04 -13.26 -29.88
N ALA A 306 19.17 -13.41 -30.87
CA ALA A 306 19.07 -12.47 -31.98
C ALA A 306 18.25 -11.22 -31.57
N ALA A 307 18.43 -10.12 -32.30
CA ALA A 307 17.72 -8.86 -32.03
C ALA A 307 16.18 -9.02 -32.02
N ALA A 308 15.63 -9.81 -32.95
CA ALA A 308 14.19 -10.10 -32.99
C ALA A 308 13.70 -10.85 -31.74
N GLU A 309 14.53 -11.69 -31.15
CA GLU A 309 14.19 -12.44 -29.93
C GLU A 309 14.23 -11.53 -28.70
N LEU A 310 15.20 -10.62 -28.65
CA LEU A 310 15.24 -9.59 -27.61
C LEU A 310 13.99 -8.71 -27.66
N GLN A 311 13.50 -8.39 -28.85
CA GLN A 311 12.28 -7.62 -29.02
C GLN A 311 11.04 -8.42 -28.58
N ALA A 312 10.91 -9.69 -29.00
CA ALA A 312 9.82 -10.55 -28.56
C ALA A 312 9.78 -10.70 -27.03
N LEU A 313 10.93 -10.83 -26.38
CA LEU A 313 11.02 -10.91 -24.91
C LEU A 313 10.50 -9.66 -24.19
N ALA A 314 10.55 -8.49 -24.82
CA ALA A 314 9.95 -7.27 -24.30
C ALA A 314 8.43 -7.27 -24.51
N GLU A 315 7.97 -7.70 -25.68
CA GLU A 315 6.54 -7.71 -26.04
C GLU A 315 5.72 -8.78 -25.29
N GLY A 316 6.36 -9.87 -24.84
CA GLY A 316 5.74 -10.94 -24.04
C GLY A 316 5.35 -12.14 -24.88
#